data_AF-W4K120-F1
#
_entry.id   AF-W4K120-F1
#
_cell.length_a   1.000
_cell.length_b   1.000
_cell.length_c   1.000
_cell.angle_alpha   90.00
_cell.angle_beta   90.00
_cell.angle_gamma   90.00
#
_symmetry.space_group_name_H-M   'P 1'
#
loop_
_entity.id
_entity.type
_entity.pdbx_description
1 polymer ?
#
loop_
_entity_poly.entity_id
_entity_poly.type
_entity_poly.pdbx_seq_one_letter_code
_entity_poly.pdbx_strand_id
1 'polypeptide(L)' 'MVSDDLSNVSSVITCPRIAASACILFWDWCLTFERERTIIWVKGPWSLARFCYVFIRYVAVVSHCFSLYVMVSTP' A
#
# COMPACT_ATOMS: atom_id res chain seq x y z
N MET A 1 20.25 0.63 20.86
CA MET A 1 20.19 1.32 19.55
C MET A 1 20.26 0.35 18.39
N VAL A 2 21.38 -0.30 18.06
CA VAL A 2 21.41 -1.29 16.94
C VAL A 2 20.55 -2.53 17.23
N SER A 3 20.46 -2.95 18.49
CA SER A 3 19.65 -4.11 18.91
C SER A 3 18.15 -3.88 18.80
N ASP A 4 17.68 -2.65 19.01
CA ASP A 4 16.27 -2.26 18.90
C ASP A 4 15.81 -2.25 17.43
N ASP A 5 16.68 -1.75 16.54
CA ASP A 5 16.48 -1.79 15.09
C ASP A 5 16.39 -3.25 14.58
N LEU A 6 17.27 -4.13 15.06
CA LEU A 6 17.24 -5.55 14.71
C LEU A 6 15.98 -6.26 15.22
N SER A 7 15.47 -5.93 16.40
CA SER A 7 14.18 -6.48 16.88
C SER A 7 12.98 -5.98 16.06
N ASN A 8 13.01 -4.72 15.62
CA ASN A 8 11.97 -4.12 14.78
C ASN A 8 11.99 -4.69 13.36
N VAL A 9 13.17 -4.92 12.80
CA VAL A 9 13.32 -5.60 11.50
C VAL A 9 12.88 -7.06 11.62
N SER A 10 13.17 -7.72 12.74
CA SER A 10 12.75 -9.11 12.98
C SER A 10 11.25 -9.27 13.12
N SER A 11 10.54 -8.36 13.79
CA SER A 11 9.08 -8.36 13.89
C SER A 11 8.40 -8.10 12.54
N VAL A 12 8.95 -7.19 11.73
CA VAL A 12 8.51 -6.97 10.33
C VAL A 12 8.73 -8.21 9.46
N ILE A 13 9.79 -8.98 9.70
CA ILE A 13 10.07 -10.27 9.01
C ILE A 13 9.18 -11.41 9.55
N THR A 14 8.59 -11.29 10.75
CA THR A 14 7.83 -12.37 11.40
C THR A 14 6.52 -12.70 10.65
N CYS A 15 6.04 -11.81 9.77
CA CYS A 15 4.87 -12.05 8.91
C CYS A 15 5.19 -11.84 7.43
N PRO A 16 5.95 -12.77 6.79
CA PRO A 16 6.37 -12.64 5.39
C PRO A 16 5.18 -12.53 4.43
N ARG A 17 4.00 -13.04 4.82
CA ARG A 17 2.74 -12.90 4.07
C ARG A 17 2.24 -11.46 3.94
N ILE A 18 2.42 -10.64 4.97
CA ILE A 18 1.95 -9.24 4.99
C ILE A 18 2.91 -8.37 4.19
N ALA A 19 4.22 -8.59 4.37
CA ALA A 19 5.24 -7.92 3.57
C ALA A 19 5.10 -8.28 2.08
N ALA A 20 4.90 -9.55 1.74
CA ALA A 20 4.72 -9.99 0.36
C ALA A 20 3.45 -9.39 -0.28
N SER A 21 2.32 -9.36 0.43
CA SER A 21 1.08 -8.78 -0.10
C SER A 21 1.19 -7.27 -0.31
N ALA A 22 1.84 -6.55 0.61
CA ALA A 22 2.13 -5.13 0.45
C ALA A 22 3.03 -4.84 -0.75
N CYS A 23 4.09 -5.64 -0.95
CA CYS A 23 4.99 -5.49 -2.10
C CYS A 23 4.28 -5.74 -3.43
N ILE A 24 3.41 -6.76 -3.51
CA ILE A 24 2.64 -7.05 -4.73
C ILE A 24 1.65 -5.92 -5.03
N LEU A 25 0.94 -5.41 -4.01
CA LEU A 25 0.04 -4.27 -4.16
C LEU A 25 0.78 -3.00 -4.61
N PHE A 26 1.95 -2.75 -4.05
CA PHE A 26 2.78 -1.61 -4.43
C PHE A 26 3.30 -1.74 -5.86
N TRP A 27 3.73 -2.95 -6.26
CA TRP A 27 4.17 -3.24 -7.61
C TRP A 27 3.04 -3.07 -8.64
N ASP A 28 1.86 -3.60 -8.34
CA ASP A 28 0.65 -3.42 -9.15
C ASP A 28 0.26 -1.94 -9.30
N TRP A 29 0.39 -1.17 -8.21
CA TRP A 29 0.20 0.28 -8.22
C TRP A 29 1.20 0.98 -9.16
N CYS A 30 2.50 0.71 -9.03
CA CYS A 30 3.53 1.29 -9.89
C CYS A 30 3.28 1.00 -11.39
N LEU A 31 2.90 -0.23 -11.73
CA LEU A 31 2.62 -0.67 -13.10
C LEU A 31 1.44 0.06 -13.75
N THR A 32 0.45 0.40 -12.95
CA THR A 32 -0.79 1.01 -13.42
C THR A 32 -0.81 2.51 -13.24
N PHE A 33 0.09 3.07 -12.41
CA PHE A 33 0.16 4.50 -12.09
C PHE A 33 0.31 5.39 -13.33
N GLU A 34 1.17 5.01 -14.28
CA GLU A 34 1.37 5.77 -15.51
C GLU A 34 0.10 5.83 -16.37
N ARG A 35 -0.59 4.69 -16.47
CA ARG A 35 -1.85 4.55 -17.21
C ARG A 35 -2.99 5.27 -16.50
N GLU A 36 -3.04 5.17 -15.18
CA GLU A 36 -4.02 5.80 -14.30
C GLU A 36 -3.88 7.33 -14.32
N ARG A 37 -2.65 7.84 -14.25
CA ARG A 37 -2.35 9.28 -14.39
C ARG A 37 -2.86 9.82 -15.72
N THR A 38 -2.57 9.11 -16.81
CA THR A 38 -2.94 9.54 -18.16
C THR A 38 -4.45 9.47 -18.43
N ILE A 39 -5.15 8.46 -17.88
CA ILE A 39 -6.58 8.25 -18.14
C ILE A 39 -7.47 9.05 -17.19
N ILE A 40 -7.10 9.14 -15.91
CA ILE A 40 -7.94 9.78 -14.88
C ILE A 40 -7.64 11.28 -14.78
N TRP A 41 -6.36 11.67 -14.82
CA TRP A 41 -5.98 13.05 -14.55
C TRP A 41 -5.78 13.89 -15.81
N VAL A 42 -5.46 13.27 -16.96
CA VAL A 42 -5.19 13.98 -18.22
C VAL A 42 -6.36 13.91 -19.20
N LYS A 43 -7.08 12.78 -19.30
CA LYS A 43 -8.16 12.57 -20.28
C LYS A 43 -9.57 12.66 -19.67
N GLY A 44 -10.05 13.89 -19.54
CA GLY A 44 -11.50 14.21 -19.48
C GLY A 44 -12.18 14.11 -18.11
N PRO A 45 -13.51 14.32 -18.06
CA PRO A 45 -14.25 14.47 -16.80
C PRO A 45 -14.22 13.19 -15.96
N TRP A 46 -14.20 13.36 -14.65
CA TRP A 46 -14.20 12.26 -13.69
C TRP A 46 -15.51 11.48 -13.78
N SER A 47 -15.41 10.21 -14.16
CA SER A 47 -16.53 9.26 -14.06
C SER A 47 -16.55 8.63 -12.66
N LEU A 48 -17.76 8.36 -12.14
CA LEU A 48 -17.96 7.65 -10.87
C LEU A 48 -17.17 6.33 -10.81
N ALA A 49 -17.07 5.61 -11.93
CA ALA A 49 -16.31 4.37 -12.01
C ALA A 49 -14.80 4.58 -11.79
N ARG A 50 -14.25 5.70 -12.31
CA ARG A 50 -12.84 6.08 -12.08
C ARG A 50 -12.61 6.46 -10.62
N PHE A 51 -13.55 7.18 -10.01
CA PHE A 51 -13.49 7.53 -8.60
C PHE A 51 -13.55 6.29 -7.70
N CYS A 52 -14.49 5.37 -7.92
CA CYS A 52 -14.57 4.12 -7.16
C CYS A 52 -13.30 3.27 -7.30
N TYR A 53 -12.73 3.20 -8.51
CA TYR A 53 -11.47 2.47 -8.74
C TYR A 53 -10.33 3.04 -7.90
N VAL A 54 -10.12 4.36 -7.95
CA VAL A 54 -9.13 5.06 -7.14
C VAL A 54 -9.43 4.86 -5.66
N PHE A 55 -10.66 5.11 -5.23
CA PHE A 55 -11.06 5.05 -3.82
C PHE A 55 -10.78 3.68 -3.20
N ILE A 56 -11.22 2.58 -3.84
CA ILE A 56 -10.97 1.21 -3.35
C ILE A 56 -9.46 0.95 -3.21
N ARG A 57 -8.68 1.45 -4.17
CA ARG A 57 -7.24 1.24 -4.22
C ARG A 57 -6.50 1.97 -3.10
N TYR A 58 -6.80 3.25 -2.89
CA TYR A 58 -6.19 4.03 -1.82
C TYR A 58 -6.67 3.59 -0.44
N VAL A 59 -7.93 3.16 -0.29
CA VAL A 59 -8.44 2.58 0.96
C VAL A 59 -7.71 1.28 1.30
N ALA A 60 -7.44 0.41 0.33
CA ALA A 60 -6.67 -0.82 0.54
C ALA A 60 -5.21 -0.51 0.96
N VAL A 61 -4.57 0.49 0.35
CA VAL A 61 -3.22 0.92 0.75
C VAL A 61 -3.23 1.46 2.18
N VAL A 62 -4.19 2.31 2.52
CA VAL A 62 -4.32 2.88 3.87
C VAL A 62 -4.60 1.80 4.90
N SER A 63 -5.47 0.82 4.60
CA SER A 63 -5.75 -0.27 5.53
C SER A 63 -4.51 -1.14 5.77
N HIS A 64 -3.73 -1.43 4.72
CA HIS A 64 -2.47 -2.17 4.85
C HIS A 64 -1.41 -1.40 5.65
N CYS A 65 -1.25 -0.10 5.40
CA CYS A 65 -0.36 0.76 6.18
C CYS A 65 -0.80 0.82 7.65
N PHE A 66 -2.11 0.90 7.91
CA PHE A 66 -2.65 0.90 9.26
C PHE A 66 -2.41 -0.44 9.97
N SER A 67 -2.62 -1.57 9.29
CA SER A 67 -2.31 -2.89 9.85
C SER A 67 -0.84 -3.07 10.17
N LEU A 68 0.06 -2.58 9.30
CA LEU A 68 1.51 -2.57 9.57
C LEU A 68 1.84 -1.67 10.77
N TYR A 69 1.23 -0.48 10.85
CA TYR A 69 1.44 0.44 11.96
C TYR A 69 0.98 -0.16 13.29
N VAL A 70 -0.19 -0.80 13.33
CA VAL A 70 -0.69 -1.47 14.53
C VAL A 70 0.25 -2.61 14.95
N MET A 71 0.71 -3.44 14.01
CA MET A 71 1.63 -4.54 14.28
C MET A 71 2.99 -4.06 14.82
N VAL A 72 3.50 -2.92 14.34
CA VAL A 72 4.72 -2.29 14.87
C VAL A 72 4.48 -1.64 16.24
N SER A 73 3.27 -1.13 16.49
CA SER A 73 2.93 -0.40 17.72
C SER A 73 2.53 -1.30 18.89
N THR A 74 2.13 -2.55 18.64
CA THR A 74 1.90 -3.55 19.67
C THR A 74 3.20 -4.32 19.95
N PRO A 75 3.82 -4.15 21.14
CA PRO A 75 5.06 -4.82 21.51
C PRO A 75 4.91 -6.33 21.71
#